data_AF-A0A1H2SSI0-F1
#
_entry.id   AF-A0A1H2SSI0-F1
#
_cell.length_a   1.000
_cell.length_b   1.000
_cell.length_c   1.000
_cell.angle_alpha   90.00
_cell.angle_beta   90.00
_cell.angle_gamma   90.00
#
_symmetry.space_group_name_H-M   'P 1'
#
loop_
_entity.id
_entity.type
_entity.pdbx_description
1 polymer ?
#
loop_
_entity_poly.entity_id
_entity_poly.type
_entity_poly.pdbx_seq_one_letter_code
_entity_poly.pdbx_strand_id
1 'polypeptide(L)'
;MTSIPTLTLTIIARSPLEAGDLVGFDDQRTLAPDHPVKGMALHPADAGDPVSVVVIGAIRCRARGSIRAGQWVVSATGGSVAEAPSGAANPIGRALHAAADLATVMVVLGAAPGGSSDVVGAPTALRSALSPSAQVIHSGHSLTDAYNRLRRVHAAVFARPWEDQTFATIPGSATRWRWDNYDPAFPNPRDDMADFDSLVITERGLDVVGVAPIDHPTFLEDIFYELRFADRAVSAGAEVILWSIWPSHQWSDWQGILADYHNRFRVRADYLTWKLRQLYPGWTGRVWIAPGHRLIEHLTTQLPPGVPTFQSLFVDDIHPGEALNHGLSILVEAMLYRTAPAGWPASDRPAAMTAEQEDWFRAAAWAILQDYEPAGFGGAAGSAAVWDGHDWYPGVTTPAQLEAARFEDGVAHTGGGSAAPWPVGVPALLRWTAAEQAGPAMSGTMPTVEGGVLAFAAGASALEGAVDGSFADCEIFAAIRVPAGANANEPFVALAATAGAMWWNGAYQGLLYNGWVNGWQCRTSSGGVVAEAYLSNSTASWEVTSVRFEAHSPSIHVGTRMASAAFAGPGFTPAVLRIGHEGLPRVEVAALAVVQGPITGEQRAAILSWARGLIPV
;
A
#
# COMPACT_ATOMS: atom_id res chain seq x y z
N MET A 1 11.78 -0.21 32.58
CA MET A 1 12.77 -0.96 31.78
C MET A 1 12.00 -1.95 30.92
N THR A 2 11.95 -1.71 29.61
CA THR A 2 11.39 -2.65 28.63
C THR A 2 12.38 -3.81 28.48
N SER A 3 11.94 -5.04 28.72
CA SER A 3 12.78 -6.24 28.58
C SER A 3 13.08 -6.49 27.10
N ILE A 4 14.34 -6.75 26.76
CA ILE A 4 14.71 -7.25 25.43
C ILE A 4 14.13 -8.67 25.32
N PRO A 5 13.25 -8.97 24.35
CA PRO A 5 12.78 -10.33 24.14
C PRO A 5 13.97 -11.26 23.87
N THR A 6 13.99 -12.41 24.53
CA THR A 6 15.06 -13.40 24.38
C THR A 6 14.46 -14.73 23.95
N LEU A 7 15.09 -15.40 22.99
CA LEU A 7 14.77 -16.80 22.65
C LEU A 7 15.82 -17.69 23.31
N THR A 8 15.34 -18.67 24.08
CA THR A 8 16.19 -19.68 24.73
C THR A 8 15.80 -21.06 24.23
N LEU A 9 16.78 -21.89 23.90
CA LEU A 9 16.61 -23.30 23.57
C LEU A 9 17.17 -24.19 24.68
N THR A 10 16.56 -25.33 24.92
CA THR A 10 17.17 -26.39 25.73
C THR A 10 17.92 -27.35 24.81
N ILE A 11 19.19 -27.61 25.11
CA ILE A 11 20.02 -28.60 24.40
C ILE A 11 20.52 -29.66 25.38
N ILE A 12 21.05 -30.77 24.87
CA ILE A 12 21.81 -31.75 25.68
C ILE A 12 23.29 -31.48 25.45
N ALA A 13 24.01 -31.10 26.51
CA ALA A 13 25.43 -30.77 26.41
C ALA A 13 26.23 -32.00 25.98
N ARG A 14 27.01 -31.91 24.89
CA ARG A 14 27.88 -33.02 24.41
C ARG A 14 29.29 -32.98 24.98
N SER A 15 29.64 -31.89 25.65
CA SER A 15 30.87 -31.68 26.42
C SER A 15 30.51 -30.90 27.69
N PRO A 16 31.37 -30.85 28.72
CA PRO A 16 31.19 -29.89 29.81
C PRO A 16 31.08 -28.45 29.26
N LEU A 17 30.14 -27.69 29.79
CA LEU A 17 29.86 -26.29 29.46
C LEU A 17 29.90 -25.46 30.74
N GLU A 18 30.50 -24.28 30.66
CA GLU A 18 30.42 -23.26 31.71
C GLU A 18 29.34 -22.21 31.38
N ALA A 19 28.82 -21.52 32.40
CA ALA A 19 27.95 -20.38 32.16
C ALA A 19 28.69 -19.29 31.37
N GLY A 20 28.08 -18.84 30.27
CA GLY A 20 28.67 -17.87 29.36
C GLY A 20 29.51 -18.45 28.22
N ASP A 21 29.69 -19.77 28.15
CA ASP A 21 30.33 -20.41 27.01
C ASP A 21 29.46 -20.32 25.75
N LEU A 22 30.08 -19.96 24.62
CA LEU A 22 29.45 -20.08 23.31
C LEU A 22 29.36 -21.54 22.88
N VAL A 23 28.16 -21.95 22.47
CA VAL A 23 27.80 -23.33 22.10
C VAL A 23 27.64 -23.44 20.59
N GLY A 24 28.28 -24.44 19.98
CA GLY A 24 28.16 -24.77 18.56
C GLY A 24 26.85 -25.50 18.22
N PHE A 25 26.63 -25.74 16.92
CA PHE A 25 25.48 -26.52 16.44
C PHE A 25 25.57 -28.02 16.73
N ASP A 26 26.74 -28.49 17.15
CA ASP A 26 26.99 -29.84 17.66
C ASP A 26 26.71 -29.96 19.17
N ASP A 27 26.16 -28.92 19.79
CA ASP A 27 25.85 -28.84 21.22
C ASP A 27 27.10 -28.99 22.13
N GLN A 28 28.27 -28.59 21.63
CA GLN A 28 29.54 -28.52 22.36
C GLN A 28 30.03 -27.08 22.51
N ARG A 29 30.99 -26.86 23.43
CA ARG A 29 31.70 -25.58 23.54
C ARG A 29 32.46 -25.28 22.25
N THR A 30 32.35 -24.07 21.73
CA THR A 30 33.20 -23.63 20.60
C THR A 30 34.67 -23.51 21.03
N LEU A 31 35.55 -24.24 20.36
CA LEU A 31 36.99 -24.27 20.66
C LEU A 31 37.85 -23.54 19.62
N ALA A 32 37.35 -23.38 18.40
CA ALA A 32 38.05 -22.69 17.32
C ALA A 32 37.50 -21.26 17.15
N PRO A 33 38.36 -20.29 16.77
CA PRO A 33 37.89 -18.98 16.31
C PRO A 33 36.99 -19.08 15.09
N ASP A 34 36.04 -18.16 14.96
CA ASP A 34 35.10 -18.06 13.83
C ASP A 34 34.34 -19.35 13.52
N HIS A 35 34.11 -20.18 14.54
CA HIS A 35 33.25 -21.35 14.47
C HIS A 35 31.77 -20.95 14.53
N PRO A 36 30.87 -21.61 13.78
CA PRO A 36 29.43 -21.40 13.90
C PRO A 36 28.94 -21.55 15.35
N VAL A 37 28.12 -20.59 15.80
CA VAL A 37 27.55 -20.55 17.16
C VAL A 37 26.04 -20.70 17.08
N LYS A 38 25.50 -21.65 17.83
CA LYS A 38 24.07 -21.83 18.04
C LYS A 38 23.53 -20.84 19.08
N GLY A 39 24.31 -20.57 20.13
CA GLY A 39 23.99 -19.57 21.16
C GLY A 39 24.98 -19.57 22.32
N MET A 40 24.56 -19.07 23.50
CA MET A 40 25.38 -19.06 24.72
C MET A 40 24.70 -19.79 25.87
N ALA A 41 25.44 -20.67 26.57
CA ALA A 41 24.95 -21.39 27.74
C ALA A 41 24.67 -20.43 28.92
N LEU A 42 23.48 -20.55 29.52
CA LEU A 42 23.08 -19.74 30.70
C LEU A 42 23.61 -20.30 32.02
N HIS A 43 23.85 -21.61 32.08
CA HIS A 43 24.23 -22.35 33.28
C HIS A 43 25.33 -23.36 32.93
N PRO A 44 26.18 -23.74 33.90
CA PRO A 44 27.10 -24.85 33.70
C PRO A 44 26.34 -26.17 33.55
N ALA A 45 26.92 -27.12 32.80
CA ALA A 45 26.34 -28.44 32.56
C ALA A 45 27.44 -29.46 32.25
N ASP A 46 27.33 -30.67 32.79
CA ASP A 46 28.20 -31.77 32.41
C ASP A 46 27.73 -32.41 31.10
N ALA A 47 28.58 -33.23 30.47
CA ALA A 47 28.19 -33.94 29.26
C ALA A 47 27.01 -34.90 29.53
N GLY A 48 25.92 -34.73 28.78
CA GLY A 48 24.66 -35.46 28.94
C GLY A 48 23.56 -34.66 29.66
N ASP A 49 23.90 -33.55 30.30
CA ASP A 49 22.92 -32.74 31.03
C ASP A 49 22.15 -31.79 30.08
N PRO A 50 20.86 -31.53 30.37
CA PRO A 50 20.11 -30.49 29.68
C PRO A 50 20.57 -29.10 30.12
N VAL A 51 20.77 -28.19 29.17
CA VAL A 51 21.16 -26.79 29.45
C VAL A 51 20.41 -25.80 28.57
N SER A 52 20.09 -24.64 29.15
CA SER A 52 19.46 -23.53 28.45
C SER A 52 20.51 -22.68 27.71
N VAL A 53 20.26 -22.41 26.43
CA VAL A 53 21.12 -21.64 25.53
C VAL A 53 20.35 -20.47 24.94
N VAL A 54 20.84 -19.24 25.12
CA VAL A 54 20.25 -18.04 24.48
C VAL A 54 20.68 -18.00 23.03
N VAL A 55 19.71 -17.98 22.11
CA VAL A 55 19.95 -17.99 20.66
C VAL A 55 19.55 -16.68 19.98
N ILE A 56 18.68 -15.88 20.60
CA ILE A 56 18.34 -14.52 20.16
C ILE A 56 18.27 -13.61 21.39
N GLY A 57 18.85 -12.42 21.29
CA GLY A 57 18.83 -11.41 22.35
C GLY A 57 20.22 -10.84 22.63
N ALA A 58 20.44 -10.31 23.85
CA ALA A 58 21.75 -9.83 24.28
C ALA A 58 22.41 -10.84 25.22
N ILE A 59 23.66 -11.20 24.95
CA ILE A 59 24.47 -12.10 25.77
C ILE A 59 25.65 -11.38 26.40
N ARG A 60 26.14 -11.92 27.52
CA ARG A 60 27.32 -11.42 28.23
C ARG A 60 28.41 -12.47 28.18
N CYS A 61 29.48 -12.19 27.46
CA CYS A 61 30.58 -13.13 27.24
C CYS A 61 31.94 -12.46 27.53
N ARG A 62 33.01 -13.25 27.61
CA ARG A 62 34.38 -12.73 27.75
C ARG A 62 34.96 -12.36 26.40
N ALA A 63 35.62 -11.21 26.34
CA ALA A 63 36.38 -10.79 25.17
C ALA A 63 37.75 -11.50 25.08
N ARG A 64 38.21 -11.75 23.87
CA ARG A 64 39.58 -12.14 23.49
C ARG A 64 40.13 -11.08 22.56
N GLY A 65 41.11 -10.33 23.06
CA GLY A 65 41.54 -9.08 22.47
C GLY A 65 40.61 -7.92 22.81
N SER A 66 41.00 -6.71 22.41
CA SER A 66 40.18 -5.51 22.59
C SER A 66 39.02 -5.48 21.60
N ILE A 67 37.82 -5.20 22.09
CA ILE A 67 36.60 -5.00 21.28
C ILE A 67 36.11 -3.57 21.50
N ARG A 68 35.64 -2.90 20.45
CA ARG A 68 35.04 -1.57 20.45
C ARG A 68 33.51 -1.69 20.38
N ALA A 69 32.81 -0.68 20.90
CA ALA A 69 31.36 -0.60 20.73
C ALA A 69 30.97 -0.59 19.23
N GLY A 70 29.93 -1.34 18.87
CA GLY A 70 29.41 -1.47 17.51
C GLY A 70 30.17 -2.43 16.60
N GLN A 71 31.33 -2.96 17.00
CA GLN A 71 32.09 -3.94 16.22
C GLN A 71 31.34 -5.27 16.15
N TRP A 72 31.46 -5.92 14.99
CA TRP A 72 31.09 -7.32 14.81
C TRP A 72 32.04 -8.20 15.60
N VAL A 73 31.50 -9.28 16.16
CA VAL A 73 32.27 -10.27 16.91
C VAL A 73 32.03 -11.66 16.35
N VAL A 74 33.04 -12.52 16.50
CA VAL A 74 33.02 -13.96 16.18
C VAL A 74 33.30 -14.77 17.45
N SER A 75 33.05 -16.07 17.40
CA SER A 75 33.56 -16.98 18.44
C SER A 75 35.10 -16.96 18.47
N ALA A 76 35.64 -17.16 19.65
CA ALA A 76 37.07 -17.24 19.94
C ALA A 76 37.36 -18.42 20.86
N THR A 77 38.63 -18.83 20.90
CA THR A 77 39.07 -20.02 21.65
C THR A 77 38.54 -20.04 23.08
N GLY A 78 37.95 -21.18 23.46
CA GLY A 78 37.40 -21.39 24.80
C GLY A 78 36.08 -20.66 25.02
N GLY A 79 35.14 -20.71 24.07
CA GLY A 79 33.77 -20.23 24.26
C GLY A 79 33.62 -18.72 24.49
N SER A 80 34.57 -17.91 23.99
CA SER A 80 34.61 -16.46 24.18
C SER A 80 34.38 -15.72 22.86
N VAL A 81 34.39 -14.39 22.85
CA VAL A 81 34.25 -13.60 21.61
C VAL A 81 35.49 -12.78 21.30
N ALA A 82 35.79 -12.58 20.02
CA ALA A 82 36.82 -11.66 19.55
C ALA A 82 36.25 -10.72 18.48
N GLU A 83 36.96 -9.64 18.16
CA GLU A 83 36.66 -8.82 16.97
C GLU A 83 36.60 -9.71 15.72
N ALA A 84 35.53 -9.57 14.94
CA ALA A 84 35.39 -10.26 13.67
C ALA A 84 36.44 -9.72 12.67
N PRO A 85 37.38 -10.54 12.16
CA PRO A 85 38.24 -10.10 11.09
C PRO A 85 37.42 -9.76 9.85
N SER A 86 37.98 -8.94 8.96
CA SER A 86 37.38 -8.69 7.64
C SER A 86 37.19 -10.03 6.91
N GLY A 87 35.96 -10.32 6.47
CA GLY A 87 35.61 -11.59 5.82
C GLY A 87 35.34 -12.77 6.76
N ALA A 88 35.12 -12.52 8.07
CA ALA A 88 34.66 -13.55 8.99
C ALA A 88 33.46 -14.32 8.43
N ALA A 89 33.52 -15.66 8.51
CA ALA A 89 32.49 -16.54 7.99
C ALA A 89 31.28 -16.64 8.93
N ASN A 90 31.50 -16.54 10.24
CA ASN A 90 30.49 -16.79 11.26
C ASN A 90 30.42 -15.66 12.32
N PRO A 91 30.22 -14.39 11.92
CA PRO A 91 29.95 -13.32 12.88
C PRO A 91 28.62 -13.58 13.60
N ILE A 92 28.64 -13.43 14.93
CA ILE A 92 27.54 -13.85 15.80
C ILE A 92 26.69 -12.69 16.35
N GLY A 93 27.16 -11.45 16.18
CA GLY A 93 26.51 -10.27 16.72
C GLY A 93 27.40 -9.04 16.80
N ARG A 94 26.87 -7.96 17.41
CA ARG A 94 27.60 -6.71 17.65
C ARG A 94 27.80 -6.42 19.13
N ALA A 95 28.99 -5.95 19.49
CA ALA A 95 29.30 -5.50 20.84
C ALA A 95 28.55 -4.20 21.16
N LEU A 96 27.85 -4.15 22.31
CA LEU A 96 27.15 -2.96 22.78
C LEU A 96 28.06 -1.95 23.47
N HIS A 97 29.22 -2.38 23.94
CA HIS A 97 30.22 -1.50 24.55
C HIS A 97 31.63 -2.04 24.29
N ALA A 98 32.63 -1.18 24.50
CA ALA A 98 34.03 -1.60 24.40
C ALA A 98 34.42 -2.53 25.57
N ALA A 99 35.37 -3.42 25.32
CA ALA A 99 35.94 -4.33 26.31
C ALA A 99 37.43 -4.55 26.02
N ALA A 100 38.26 -4.55 27.07
CA ALA A 100 39.64 -4.99 26.97
C ALA A 100 39.71 -6.53 26.88
N ASP A 101 40.89 -7.07 26.56
CA ASP A 101 41.10 -8.52 26.58
C ASP A 101 40.69 -9.11 27.94
N LEU A 102 40.00 -10.25 27.91
CA LEU A 102 39.41 -10.96 29.05
C LEU A 102 38.31 -10.23 29.81
N ALA A 103 38.02 -8.97 29.49
CA ALA A 103 36.91 -8.25 30.10
C ALA A 103 35.56 -8.78 29.58
N THR A 104 34.52 -8.51 30.36
CA THR A 104 33.16 -8.81 29.96
C THR A 104 32.71 -7.87 28.84
N VAL A 105 32.04 -8.40 27.82
CA VAL A 105 31.37 -7.63 26.76
C VAL A 105 29.92 -8.09 26.63
N MET A 106 29.02 -7.14 26.42
CA MET A 106 27.64 -7.42 26.05
C MET A 106 27.51 -7.40 24.52
N VAL A 107 26.93 -8.45 23.95
CA VAL A 107 26.79 -8.64 22.50
C VAL A 107 25.32 -8.84 22.18
N VAL A 108 24.76 -8.07 21.24
CA VAL A 108 23.45 -8.39 20.66
C VAL A 108 23.66 -9.46 19.61
N LEU A 109 23.11 -10.64 19.87
CA LEU A 109 23.05 -11.74 18.92
C LEU A 109 22.18 -11.32 17.74
N GLY A 110 22.73 -11.50 16.56
CA GLY A 110 22.08 -11.29 15.30
C GLY A 110 22.97 -11.86 14.22
N ALA A 111 22.37 -12.43 13.17
CA ALA A 111 23.14 -12.72 11.98
C ALA A 111 23.86 -11.43 11.58
N ALA A 112 25.18 -11.47 11.37
CA ALA A 112 25.71 -10.41 10.55
C ALA A 112 25.00 -10.44 9.21
N PRO A 113 24.90 -9.30 8.51
CA PRO A 113 24.72 -9.35 7.06
C PRO A 113 25.85 -10.26 6.57
N GLY A 114 25.50 -11.52 6.33
CA GLY A 114 26.47 -12.57 6.11
C GLY A 114 27.34 -12.13 4.95
N GLY A 115 28.62 -12.45 4.99
CA GLY A 115 29.51 -12.33 3.86
C GLY A 115 29.14 -13.25 2.70
N SER A 116 27.85 -13.41 2.36
CA SER A 116 27.57 -13.38 0.93
C SER A 116 28.03 -11.98 0.52
N SER A 117 29.00 -11.93 -0.38
CA SER A 117 29.27 -10.75 -1.18
C SER A 117 28.04 -10.27 -1.98
N ASP A 118 26.85 -10.85 -1.75
CA ASP A 118 25.58 -10.58 -2.39
C ASP A 118 24.62 -9.79 -1.49
N VAL A 119 25.01 -9.38 -0.27
CA VAL A 119 24.36 -8.21 0.36
C VAL A 119 24.69 -7.04 -0.54
N VAL A 120 23.81 -6.80 -1.51
CA VAL A 120 23.90 -5.90 -2.66
C VAL A 120 24.92 -4.81 -2.36
N GLY A 121 26.20 -5.08 -2.63
CA GLY A 121 27.24 -4.09 -2.43
C GLY A 121 26.83 -2.95 -3.33
N ALA A 122 26.56 -1.77 -2.75
CA ALA A 122 25.96 -0.64 -3.45
C ALA A 122 26.59 -0.55 -4.85
N PRO A 123 25.86 -0.92 -5.92
CA PRO A 123 26.46 -1.01 -7.22
C PRO A 123 26.87 0.40 -7.61
N THR A 124 28.16 0.67 -7.54
CA THR A 124 28.75 1.95 -7.99
C THR A 124 28.65 2.10 -9.51
N ALA A 125 28.15 1.07 -10.21
CA ALA A 125 27.88 1.11 -11.63
C ALA A 125 26.75 2.09 -11.91
N LEU A 126 27.08 3.15 -12.65
CA LEU A 126 26.10 4.07 -13.20
C LEU A 126 25.08 3.29 -14.05
N ARG A 127 23.81 3.67 -13.93
CA ARG A 127 22.75 3.19 -14.81
C ARG A 127 23.08 3.54 -16.26
N SER A 128 22.81 2.67 -17.22
CA SER A 128 22.99 3.04 -18.64
C SER A 128 21.90 4.01 -19.10
N ALA A 129 22.24 4.98 -19.94
CA ALA A 129 21.22 5.82 -20.56
C ALA A 129 20.39 4.98 -21.53
N LEU A 130 19.07 5.13 -21.52
CA LEU A 130 18.24 4.56 -22.58
C LEU A 130 18.54 5.25 -23.91
N SER A 131 18.45 4.48 -25.00
CA SER A 131 18.48 5.06 -26.35
C SER A 131 17.30 6.02 -26.52
N PRO A 132 17.42 7.13 -27.28
CA PRO A 132 16.27 7.96 -27.66
C PRO A 132 15.16 7.23 -28.44
N SER A 133 15.40 5.98 -28.87
CA SER A 133 14.42 5.08 -29.49
C SER A 133 13.87 4.02 -28.55
N ALA A 134 14.26 4.05 -27.27
CA ALA A 134 13.89 3.02 -26.33
C ALA A 134 12.38 3.04 -26.09
N GLN A 135 11.78 1.85 -26.09
CA GLN A 135 10.38 1.64 -25.78
C GLN A 135 10.22 1.52 -24.27
N VAL A 136 9.41 2.39 -23.66
CA VAL A 136 9.19 2.39 -22.20
C VAL A 136 7.72 2.12 -21.87
N ILE A 137 7.48 1.14 -21.00
CA ILE A 137 6.13 0.86 -20.49
C ILE A 137 6.03 1.27 -19.02
N HIS A 138 5.01 2.04 -18.70
CA HIS A 138 4.66 2.43 -17.35
C HIS A 138 3.51 1.53 -16.88
N SER A 139 3.72 0.77 -15.79
CA SER A 139 2.71 -0.17 -15.28
C SER A 139 1.37 0.50 -14.90
N GLY A 140 1.36 1.81 -14.63
CA GLY A 140 0.16 2.64 -14.50
C GLY A 140 -0.57 2.60 -13.17
N HIS A 141 -0.75 3.73 -12.46
CA HIS A 141 -1.57 3.87 -11.24
C HIS A 141 -2.17 5.29 -11.16
N SER A 142 -3.02 5.66 -10.20
CA SER A 142 -3.52 7.06 -10.11
C SER A 142 -2.39 8.10 -10.00
N LEU A 143 -1.22 7.71 -9.50
CA LEU A 143 -0.04 8.58 -9.42
C LEU A 143 0.91 8.46 -10.61
N THR A 144 0.54 7.74 -11.69
CA THR A 144 1.11 8.00 -13.02
C THR A 144 0.52 9.24 -13.67
N ASP A 145 -0.69 9.64 -13.27
CA ASP A 145 -1.26 10.93 -13.67
C ASP A 145 -0.38 12.09 -13.19
N ALA A 146 0.42 11.84 -12.14
CA ALA A 146 1.37 12.78 -11.57
C ALA A 146 2.51 13.21 -12.50
N TYR A 147 2.64 12.57 -13.67
CA TYR A 147 3.48 13.03 -14.76
C TYR A 147 2.77 12.85 -16.11
N ASN A 148 1.47 13.10 -16.18
CA ASN A 148 0.70 13.04 -17.43
C ASN A 148 1.19 14.00 -18.55
N ARG A 149 2.11 14.92 -18.23
CA ARG A 149 2.80 15.79 -19.18
C ARG A 149 4.03 15.14 -19.82
N LEU A 150 4.39 13.91 -19.43
CA LEU A 150 5.53 13.16 -19.94
C LEU A 150 5.54 13.11 -21.47
N ARG A 151 4.35 12.91 -22.08
CA ARG A 151 4.16 13.00 -23.53
C ARG A 151 4.65 14.28 -24.17
N ARG A 152 4.36 15.42 -23.54
CA ARG A 152 4.74 16.73 -24.08
C ARG A 152 6.22 17.01 -23.87
N VAL A 153 6.78 16.59 -22.74
CA VAL A 153 8.22 16.72 -22.46
C VAL A 153 9.01 15.83 -23.42
N HIS A 154 8.66 14.54 -23.54
CA HIS A 154 9.33 13.60 -24.44
C HIS A 154 9.34 14.09 -25.89
N ALA A 155 8.19 14.49 -26.42
CA ALA A 155 8.07 15.00 -27.79
C ALA A 155 8.94 16.26 -28.02
N ALA A 156 9.04 17.14 -27.01
CA ALA A 156 9.87 18.34 -27.10
C ALA A 156 11.38 18.01 -27.06
N VAL A 157 11.79 17.02 -26.27
CA VAL A 157 13.21 16.65 -26.09
C VAL A 157 13.74 15.88 -27.30
N PHE A 158 12.98 14.91 -27.80
CA PHE A 158 13.47 13.97 -28.83
C PHE A 158 12.90 14.21 -30.22
N ALA A 159 11.95 15.14 -30.38
CA ALA A 159 11.21 15.37 -31.62
C ALA A 159 10.58 14.08 -32.17
N ARG A 160 10.03 13.25 -31.27
CA ARG A 160 9.45 11.93 -31.56
C ARG A 160 8.04 11.77 -31.02
N PRO A 161 7.22 10.92 -31.67
CA PRO A 161 5.91 10.58 -31.17
C PRO A 161 6.01 9.81 -29.85
N TRP A 162 5.00 9.98 -29.01
CA TRP A 162 4.84 9.28 -27.74
C TRP A 162 4.64 7.77 -27.87
N GLU A 163 4.51 7.24 -29.09
CA GLU A 163 4.30 5.80 -29.29
C GLU A 163 5.45 4.96 -28.71
N ASP A 164 6.63 5.58 -28.49
CA ASP A 164 7.78 5.00 -27.80
C ASP A 164 7.61 4.90 -26.27
N GLN A 165 6.57 5.50 -25.68
CA GLN A 165 6.22 5.37 -24.27
C GLN A 165 4.74 5.10 -24.07
N THR A 166 4.41 4.08 -23.29
CA THR A 166 3.01 3.71 -23.08
C THR A 166 2.67 3.44 -21.64
N PHE A 167 1.37 3.42 -21.37
CA PHE A 167 0.80 3.16 -20.07
C PHE A 167 0.02 1.85 -20.16
N ALA A 168 0.30 0.91 -19.25
CA ALA A 168 -0.46 -0.32 -19.08
C ALA A 168 -1.70 -0.14 -18.15
N THR A 169 -2.21 1.09 -18.06
CA THR A 169 -2.98 1.56 -16.89
C THR A 169 -4.36 0.93 -16.75
N ILE A 170 -4.68 0.53 -15.52
CA ILE A 170 -6.02 0.63 -14.94
C ILE A 170 -5.94 1.69 -13.82
N PRO A 171 -6.34 2.95 -14.05
CA PRO A 171 -6.15 4.05 -13.10
C PRO A 171 -6.70 3.73 -11.69
N GLY A 172 -5.92 4.07 -10.67
CA GLY A 172 -6.31 3.89 -9.25
C GLY A 172 -6.32 2.45 -8.71
N SER A 173 -5.83 1.47 -9.47
CA SER A 173 -5.83 0.07 -9.05
C SER A 173 -4.47 -0.42 -8.52
N ALA A 174 -4.48 -1.21 -7.44
CA ALA A 174 -3.27 -1.74 -6.79
C ALA A 174 -2.42 -2.62 -7.74
N THR A 175 -1.13 -2.85 -7.44
CA THR A 175 -0.23 -3.70 -8.28
C THR A 175 -0.87 -5.03 -8.63
N ARG A 176 -1.47 -5.69 -7.64
CA ARG A 176 -2.18 -6.96 -7.81
C ARG A 176 -3.25 -6.86 -8.89
N TRP A 177 -4.13 -5.87 -8.79
CA TRP A 177 -5.26 -5.78 -9.71
C TRP A 177 -4.77 -5.57 -11.14
N ARG A 178 -3.72 -4.78 -11.35
CA ARG A 178 -3.08 -4.54 -12.66
C ARG A 178 -2.32 -5.76 -13.17
N TRP A 179 -1.85 -6.60 -12.25
CA TRP A 179 -1.27 -7.89 -12.58
C TRP A 179 -2.29 -9.00 -12.78
N ASP A 180 -3.52 -8.89 -12.30
CA ASP A 180 -4.55 -9.91 -12.52
C ASP A 180 -5.48 -9.51 -13.67
N ASN A 181 -5.71 -8.22 -13.87
CA ASN A 181 -6.64 -7.64 -14.83
C ASN A 181 -5.87 -6.69 -15.76
N TYR A 182 -6.20 -6.72 -17.04
CA TYR A 182 -5.64 -5.80 -18.03
C TYR A 182 -6.77 -5.24 -18.88
N ASP A 183 -6.61 -4.01 -19.34
CA ASP A 183 -7.46 -3.43 -20.37
C ASP A 183 -6.83 -3.77 -21.73
N PRO A 184 -7.51 -4.55 -22.59
CA PRO A 184 -6.97 -4.95 -23.90
C PRO A 184 -6.73 -3.78 -24.86
N ALA A 185 -7.17 -2.57 -24.52
CA ALA A 185 -6.83 -1.35 -25.26
C ALA A 185 -5.39 -0.87 -25.03
N PHE A 186 -4.69 -1.40 -24.03
CA PHE A 186 -3.33 -1.02 -23.67
C PHE A 186 -2.39 -2.24 -23.67
N PRO A 187 -1.08 -2.05 -23.92
CA PRO A 187 -0.10 -3.12 -23.80
C PRO A 187 -0.10 -3.71 -22.39
N ASN A 188 0.02 -5.03 -22.29
CA ASN A 188 0.09 -5.78 -21.05
C ASN A 188 1.55 -6.14 -20.74
N PRO A 189 2.17 -5.58 -19.68
CA PRO A 189 3.55 -5.89 -19.32
C PRO A 189 3.79 -7.37 -18.98
N ARG A 190 2.74 -8.18 -18.82
CA ARG A 190 2.86 -9.64 -18.65
C ARG A 190 3.23 -10.35 -19.94
N ASP A 191 2.67 -9.87 -21.06
CA ASP A 191 2.69 -10.57 -22.35
C ASP A 191 3.56 -9.83 -23.38
N ASP A 192 3.60 -8.49 -23.30
CA ASP A 192 4.18 -7.63 -24.32
C ASP A 192 5.57 -7.08 -23.93
N MET A 193 6.14 -7.51 -22.80
CA MET A 193 7.39 -6.93 -22.27
C MET A 193 8.59 -7.08 -23.21
N ALA A 194 8.55 -8.05 -24.12
CA ALA A 194 9.58 -8.24 -25.14
C ALA A 194 9.69 -7.07 -26.15
N ASP A 195 8.66 -6.23 -26.23
CA ASP A 195 8.64 -5.06 -27.11
C ASP A 195 9.16 -3.78 -26.41
N PHE A 196 9.53 -3.86 -25.12
CA PHE A 196 9.93 -2.72 -24.31
C PHE A 196 11.37 -2.86 -23.75
N ASP A 197 12.13 -1.79 -23.79
CA ASP A 197 13.49 -1.70 -23.25
C ASP A 197 13.50 -1.42 -21.73
N SER A 198 12.41 -0.84 -21.20
CA SER A 198 12.30 -0.50 -19.77
C SER A 198 10.87 -0.60 -19.27
N LEU A 199 10.74 -1.06 -18.03
CA LEU A 199 9.50 -1.05 -17.25
C LEU A 199 9.62 -0.05 -16.09
N VAL A 200 8.67 0.89 -16.01
CA VAL A 200 8.49 1.78 -14.86
C VAL A 200 7.30 1.28 -14.04
N ILE A 201 7.60 0.64 -12.90
CA ILE A 201 6.60 0.16 -11.94
C ILE A 201 6.14 1.33 -11.09
N THR A 202 4.83 1.58 -11.04
CA THR A 202 4.22 2.73 -10.38
C THR A 202 3.23 2.23 -9.36
N GLU A 203 3.47 2.48 -8.08
CA GLU A 203 2.67 1.86 -7.02
C GLU A 203 2.00 2.87 -6.09
N ARG A 204 1.01 2.39 -5.33
CA ARG A 204 0.33 3.06 -4.23
C ARG A 204 1.20 3.08 -2.98
N GLY A 205 1.08 4.14 -2.18
CA GLY A 205 1.96 4.41 -1.04
C GLY A 205 1.36 3.98 0.30
N LEU A 206 0.52 2.95 0.29
CA LEU A 206 -0.31 2.65 1.45
C LEU A 206 0.41 2.07 2.64
N ASP A 207 1.63 1.59 2.46
CA ASP A 207 2.31 0.79 3.45
C ASP A 207 2.83 1.62 4.64
N VAL A 208 2.68 2.94 4.64
CA VAL A 208 3.39 3.82 5.58
C VAL A 208 2.74 3.89 6.97
N VAL A 209 3.59 4.00 7.99
CA VAL A 209 3.22 3.98 9.41
C VAL A 209 2.19 5.09 9.70
N GLY A 210 1.05 4.68 10.25
CA GLY A 210 -0.13 5.55 10.46
C GLY A 210 -1.32 5.19 9.57
N VAL A 211 -1.07 4.46 8.47
CA VAL A 211 -2.11 3.86 7.61
C VAL A 211 -2.01 2.33 7.60
N ALA A 212 -0.78 1.77 7.60
CA ALA A 212 -0.52 0.33 7.71
C ALA A 212 0.91 0.06 8.25
N PRO A 213 1.14 -0.95 9.11
CA PRO A 213 2.50 -1.36 9.51
C PRO A 213 3.24 -2.14 8.39
N ILE A 214 4.57 -2.33 8.49
CA ILE A 214 5.40 -3.03 7.46
C ILE A 214 4.95 -4.48 7.25
N ASP A 215 4.38 -5.12 8.26
CA ASP A 215 3.79 -6.44 8.21
C ASP A 215 2.32 -6.44 7.73
N HIS A 216 1.81 -5.30 7.26
CA HIS A 216 0.48 -5.25 6.71
C HIS A 216 0.40 -6.11 5.44
N PRO A 217 -0.64 -6.95 5.28
CA PRO A 217 -0.76 -7.88 4.16
C PRO A 217 -0.59 -7.22 2.80
N THR A 218 -0.99 -5.95 2.67
CA THR A 218 -0.88 -5.19 1.41
C THR A 218 0.56 -4.85 1.03
N PHE A 219 1.48 -4.64 1.98
CA PHE A 219 2.88 -4.35 1.65
C PHE A 219 3.58 -5.56 1.02
N LEU A 220 3.41 -6.72 1.66
CA LEU A 220 3.92 -7.97 1.13
C LEU A 220 3.24 -8.29 -0.21
N GLU A 221 1.92 -8.10 -0.31
CA GLU A 221 1.21 -8.24 -1.58
C GLU A 221 1.81 -7.35 -2.68
N ASP A 222 1.97 -6.05 -2.44
CA ASP A 222 2.53 -5.11 -3.41
C ASP A 222 3.92 -5.56 -3.86
N ILE A 223 4.82 -5.89 -2.92
CA ILE A 223 6.17 -6.38 -3.26
C ILE A 223 6.13 -7.67 -4.08
N PHE A 224 5.21 -8.58 -3.77
CA PHE A 224 5.06 -9.81 -4.54
C PHE A 224 4.68 -9.54 -6.00
N TYR A 225 3.76 -8.62 -6.24
CA TYR A 225 3.34 -8.26 -7.59
C TYR A 225 4.33 -7.32 -8.28
N GLU A 226 5.03 -6.45 -7.56
CA GLU A 226 6.19 -5.71 -8.06
C GLU A 226 7.29 -6.66 -8.54
N LEU A 227 7.55 -7.75 -7.80
CA LEU A 227 8.48 -8.80 -8.20
C LEU A 227 8.04 -9.51 -9.47
N ARG A 228 6.75 -9.78 -9.65
CA ARG A 228 6.21 -10.37 -10.89
C ARG A 228 6.41 -9.44 -12.09
N PHE A 229 6.13 -8.15 -11.93
CA PHE A 229 6.42 -7.14 -12.95
C PHE A 229 7.92 -7.09 -13.29
N ALA A 230 8.76 -7.04 -12.27
CA ALA A 230 10.21 -6.98 -12.44
C ALA A 230 10.79 -8.26 -13.06
N ASP A 231 10.26 -9.44 -12.71
CA ASP A 231 10.61 -10.73 -13.29
C ASP A 231 10.34 -10.77 -14.80
N ARG A 232 9.19 -10.25 -15.24
CA ARG A 232 8.86 -10.15 -16.66
C ARG A 232 9.77 -9.19 -17.42
N ALA A 233 10.08 -8.05 -16.82
CA ALA A 233 11.05 -7.13 -17.41
C ALA A 233 12.45 -7.76 -17.53
N VAL A 234 12.97 -8.35 -16.46
CA VAL A 234 14.31 -8.96 -16.47
C VAL A 234 14.39 -10.15 -17.43
N SER A 235 13.37 -11.01 -17.49
CA SER A 235 13.34 -12.13 -18.45
C SER A 235 13.26 -11.68 -19.91
N ALA A 236 12.67 -10.52 -20.18
CA ALA A 236 12.68 -9.87 -21.49
C ALA A 236 13.97 -9.10 -21.79
N GLY A 237 14.90 -8.97 -20.83
CA GLY A 237 16.12 -8.18 -20.97
C GLY A 237 15.92 -6.67 -20.77
N ALA A 238 14.75 -6.26 -20.27
CA ALA A 238 14.41 -4.88 -20.01
C ALA A 238 14.93 -4.38 -18.66
N GLU A 239 15.12 -3.07 -18.55
CA GLU A 239 15.43 -2.39 -17.30
C GLU A 239 14.19 -2.28 -16.39
N VAL A 240 14.39 -2.31 -15.07
CA VAL A 240 13.32 -2.13 -14.08
C VAL A 240 13.56 -0.85 -13.28
N ILE A 241 12.52 -0.01 -13.20
CA ILE A 241 12.53 1.25 -12.46
C ILE A 241 11.28 1.30 -11.57
N LEU A 242 11.44 1.64 -10.29
CA LEU A 242 10.34 1.98 -9.39
C LEU A 242 10.09 3.49 -9.41
N TRP A 243 8.86 3.90 -9.70
CA TRP A 243 8.39 5.26 -9.48
C TRP A 243 8.03 5.46 -8.02
N SER A 244 8.81 6.30 -7.35
CA SER A 244 8.59 6.62 -5.94
C SER A 244 7.66 7.83 -5.77
N ILE A 245 6.58 7.61 -5.04
CA ILE A 245 5.51 8.57 -4.76
C ILE A 245 5.66 9.21 -3.36
N TRP A 246 4.66 9.94 -2.90
CA TRP A 246 4.65 10.69 -1.64
C TRP A 246 3.33 10.54 -0.88
N PRO A 247 3.32 10.82 0.43
CA PRO A 247 2.12 10.85 1.24
C PRO A 247 1.26 12.09 1.00
N SER A 248 0.05 12.08 1.54
CA SER A 248 -0.80 13.28 1.64
C SER A 248 -0.09 14.40 2.41
N HIS A 249 -0.04 15.60 1.81
CA HIS A 249 0.56 16.76 2.47
C HIS A 249 -0.30 17.32 3.62
N GLN A 250 -1.53 16.82 3.77
CA GLN A 250 -2.44 17.21 4.84
C GLN A 250 -2.23 16.39 6.13
N TRP A 251 -1.39 15.35 6.10
CA TRP A 251 -1.09 14.56 7.30
C TRP A 251 -0.24 15.36 8.30
N SER A 252 -0.50 15.17 9.59
CA SER A 252 0.10 15.96 10.67
C SER A 252 1.62 15.81 10.78
N ASP A 253 2.18 14.66 10.40
CA ASP A 253 3.62 14.40 10.31
C ASP A 253 4.02 13.98 8.88
N TRP A 254 3.50 14.66 7.87
CA TRP A 254 3.75 14.27 6.48
C TRP A 254 5.23 14.27 6.11
N GLN A 255 6.08 15.09 6.75
CA GLN A 255 7.53 15.11 6.52
C GLN A 255 8.23 13.86 7.08
N GLY A 256 7.90 13.45 8.31
CA GLY A 256 8.40 12.19 8.88
C GLY A 256 7.94 11.00 8.04
N ILE A 257 6.70 11.04 7.57
CA ILE A 257 6.12 10.04 6.67
C ILE A 257 6.82 10.05 5.30
N LEU A 258 7.13 11.21 4.73
CA LEU A 258 7.88 11.32 3.46
C LEU A 258 9.28 10.71 3.57
N ALA A 259 9.95 10.89 4.71
CA ALA A 259 11.22 10.21 4.99
C ALA A 259 11.06 8.68 5.13
N ASP A 260 9.92 8.20 5.65
CA ASP A 260 9.62 6.77 5.67
C ASP A 260 9.36 6.22 4.26
N TYR A 261 8.62 6.95 3.40
CA TYR A 261 8.46 6.64 1.98
C TYR A 261 9.81 6.47 1.28
N HIS A 262 10.74 7.40 1.51
CA HIS A 262 12.09 7.34 0.96
C HIS A 262 12.79 6.00 1.31
N ASN A 263 12.74 5.60 2.58
CA ASN A 263 13.37 4.35 3.03
C ASN A 263 12.66 3.12 2.44
N ARG A 264 11.34 3.13 2.38
CA ARG A 264 10.55 1.99 1.86
C ARG A 264 10.79 1.71 0.40
N PHE A 265 10.80 2.74 -0.45
CA PHE A 265 11.12 2.54 -1.87
C PHE A 265 12.53 2.00 -2.07
N ARG A 266 13.48 2.39 -1.22
CA ARG A 266 14.83 1.81 -1.23
C ARG A 266 14.83 0.35 -0.77
N VAL A 267 14.11 0.01 0.30
CA VAL A 267 13.97 -1.38 0.76
C VAL A 267 13.32 -2.24 -0.34
N ARG A 268 12.26 -1.75 -1.00
CA ARG A 268 11.62 -2.44 -2.13
C ARG A 268 12.61 -2.66 -3.28
N ALA A 269 13.31 -1.62 -3.73
CA ALA A 269 14.29 -1.72 -4.80
C ALA A 269 15.44 -2.69 -4.47
N ASP A 270 15.98 -2.61 -3.25
CA ASP A 270 17.05 -3.49 -2.78
C ASP A 270 16.57 -4.95 -2.67
N TYR A 271 15.36 -5.18 -2.12
CA TYR A 271 14.74 -6.50 -2.04
C TYR A 271 14.51 -7.11 -3.43
N LEU A 272 13.86 -6.36 -4.34
CA LEU A 272 13.59 -6.81 -5.69
C LEU A 272 14.89 -7.14 -6.43
N THR A 273 15.90 -6.26 -6.30
CA THR A 273 17.24 -6.51 -6.87
C THR A 273 17.84 -7.81 -6.34
N TRP A 274 17.83 -7.99 -5.02
CA TRP A 274 18.36 -9.18 -4.38
C TRP A 274 17.61 -10.44 -4.85
N LYS A 275 16.28 -10.41 -4.87
CA LYS A 275 15.46 -11.56 -5.27
C LYS A 275 15.62 -11.91 -6.74
N LEU A 276 15.65 -10.92 -7.62
CA LEU A 276 15.88 -11.12 -9.05
C LEU A 276 17.25 -11.73 -9.35
N ARG A 277 18.30 -11.39 -8.59
CA ARG A 277 19.62 -12.05 -8.72
C ARG A 277 19.58 -13.53 -8.34
N GLN A 278 18.71 -13.92 -7.40
CA GLN A 278 18.49 -15.33 -7.11
C GLN A 278 17.74 -16.04 -8.25
N LEU A 279 16.71 -15.41 -8.79
CA LEU A 279 15.91 -15.94 -9.90
C LEU A 279 16.72 -16.01 -11.21
N TYR A 280 17.64 -15.07 -11.40
CA TYR A 280 18.50 -14.90 -12.58
C TYR A 280 19.97 -14.73 -12.18
N PRO A 281 20.70 -15.82 -11.86
CA PRO A 281 22.09 -15.74 -11.38
C PRO A 281 23.09 -15.04 -12.31
N GLY A 282 22.76 -14.90 -13.59
CA GLY A 282 23.56 -14.13 -14.57
C GLY A 282 23.19 -12.66 -14.68
N TRP A 283 22.10 -12.21 -14.07
CA TRP A 283 21.65 -10.83 -14.13
C TRP A 283 22.44 -9.97 -13.14
N THR A 284 23.23 -9.05 -13.66
CA THR A 284 24.06 -8.12 -12.86
C THR A 284 23.36 -6.77 -12.64
N GLY A 285 22.11 -6.63 -13.08
CA GLY A 285 21.36 -5.38 -13.00
C GLY A 285 20.93 -5.01 -11.59
N ARG A 286 20.14 -3.95 -11.52
CA ARG A 286 19.51 -3.41 -10.32
C ARG A 286 18.13 -2.86 -10.69
N VAL A 287 17.21 -2.88 -9.74
CA VAL A 287 15.97 -2.10 -9.80
C VAL A 287 16.27 -0.66 -9.37
N TRP A 288 16.10 0.29 -10.28
CA TRP A 288 16.38 1.71 -10.03
C TRP A 288 15.16 2.44 -9.45
N ILE A 289 15.34 3.67 -8.95
CA ILE A 289 14.24 4.49 -8.44
C ILE A 289 14.17 5.82 -9.18
N ALA A 290 13.01 6.10 -9.78
CA ALA A 290 12.63 7.44 -10.24
C ALA A 290 12.15 8.27 -9.03
N PRO A 291 12.92 9.29 -8.59
CA PRO A 291 12.83 9.82 -7.24
C PRO A 291 11.78 10.94 -7.08
N GLY A 292 10.51 10.66 -7.41
CA GLY A 292 9.41 11.63 -7.25
C GLY A 292 9.35 12.19 -5.82
N HIS A 293 9.44 11.34 -4.81
CA HIS A 293 9.49 11.74 -3.40
C HIS A 293 10.59 12.76 -3.07
N ARG A 294 11.77 12.68 -3.73
CA ARG A 294 12.87 13.64 -3.49
C ARG A 294 12.57 15.01 -4.08
N LEU A 295 11.85 15.08 -5.20
CA LEU A 295 11.39 16.37 -5.72
C LEU A 295 10.37 17.00 -4.76
N ILE A 296 9.45 16.19 -4.22
CA ILE A 296 8.51 16.66 -3.20
C ILE A 296 9.23 17.14 -1.93
N GLU A 297 10.22 16.38 -1.45
CA GLU A 297 11.05 16.76 -0.30
C GLU A 297 11.79 18.08 -0.56
N HIS A 298 12.39 18.23 -1.74
CA HIS A 298 13.06 19.46 -2.14
C HIS A 298 12.12 20.66 -2.10
N LEU A 299 10.89 20.50 -2.60
CA LEU A 299 9.84 21.52 -2.60
C LEU A 299 9.40 21.97 -1.21
N THR A 300 9.66 21.18 -0.16
CA THR A 300 9.39 21.60 1.22
C THR A 300 10.35 22.65 1.74
N THR A 301 11.54 22.72 1.14
CA THR A 301 12.62 23.63 1.54
C THR A 301 12.82 24.74 0.53
N GLN A 302 12.50 24.50 -0.74
CA GLN A 302 12.72 25.44 -1.82
C GLN A 302 11.57 25.36 -2.84
N LEU A 303 10.79 26.43 -2.97
CA LEU A 303 9.71 26.52 -3.93
C LEU A 303 10.19 27.13 -5.27
N PRO A 304 9.53 26.81 -6.40
CA PRO A 304 9.77 27.49 -7.66
C PRO A 304 9.44 28.99 -7.55
N PRO A 305 10.11 29.88 -8.31
CA PRO A 305 9.84 31.30 -8.30
C PRO A 305 8.35 31.63 -8.55
N GLY A 306 7.80 32.53 -7.74
CA GLY A 306 6.40 32.95 -7.84
C GLY A 306 5.36 31.95 -7.33
N VAL A 307 5.76 30.78 -6.82
CA VAL A 307 4.84 29.82 -6.18
C VAL A 307 4.64 30.22 -4.71
N PRO A 308 3.41 30.57 -4.28
CA PRO A 308 3.18 31.14 -2.95
C PRO A 308 3.31 30.11 -1.83
N THR A 309 2.90 28.86 -2.07
CA THR A 309 2.90 27.78 -1.07
C THR A 309 3.15 26.44 -1.72
N PHE A 310 3.70 25.48 -0.96
CA PHE A 310 3.85 24.09 -1.39
C PHE A 310 2.51 23.48 -1.81
N GLN A 311 1.43 23.73 -1.07
CA GLN A 311 0.08 23.21 -1.35
C GLN A 311 -0.49 23.69 -2.69
N SER A 312 -0.09 24.89 -3.15
CA SER A 312 -0.55 25.42 -4.46
C SER A 312 -0.02 24.63 -5.66
N LEU A 313 0.95 23.73 -5.43
CA LEU A 313 1.46 22.81 -6.43
C LEU A 313 0.60 21.55 -6.59
N PHE A 314 -0.47 21.39 -5.82
CA PHE A 314 -1.36 20.23 -5.83
C PHE A 314 -2.78 20.62 -6.20
N VAL A 315 -3.51 19.69 -6.84
CA VAL A 315 -4.96 19.81 -7.08
C VAL A 315 -5.74 19.39 -5.84
N ASP A 316 -5.25 18.38 -5.13
CA ASP A 316 -5.79 17.93 -3.84
C ASP A 316 -4.65 17.66 -2.85
N ASP A 317 -4.80 16.67 -1.97
CA ASP A 317 -3.81 16.35 -0.93
C ASP A 317 -2.64 15.48 -1.43
N ILE A 318 -2.77 14.83 -2.59
CA ILE A 318 -1.73 13.94 -3.17
C ILE A 318 -1.47 14.18 -4.66
N HIS A 319 -2.45 14.61 -5.44
CA HIS A 319 -2.33 14.77 -6.88
C HIS A 319 -1.72 16.13 -7.22
N PRO A 320 -0.66 16.16 -8.04
CA PRO A 320 0.01 17.40 -8.41
C PRO A 320 -0.85 18.23 -9.38
N GLY A 321 -0.74 19.54 -9.26
CA GLY A 321 -1.22 20.52 -10.24
C GLY A 321 -0.35 20.52 -11.50
N GLU A 322 -0.70 21.34 -12.49
CA GLU A 322 -0.04 21.31 -13.80
C GLU A 322 1.47 21.60 -13.74
N ALA A 323 1.90 22.55 -12.91
CA ALA A 323 3.31 22.91 -12.80
C ALA A 323 4.16 21.79 -12.18
N LEU A 324 3.67 21.16 -11.11
CA LEU A 324 4.37 20.03 -10.48
C LEU A 324 4.35 18.79 -11.36
N ASN A 325 3.22 18.49 -12.03
CA ASN A 325 3.15 17.45 -13.07
C ASN A 325 4.24 17.62 -14.12
N HIS A 326 4.45 18.85 -14.57
CA HIS A 326 5.49 19.19 -15.53
C HIS A 326 6.90 18.94 -14.98
N GLY A 327 7.18 19.37 -13.75
CA GLY A 327 8.45 19.12 -13.07
C GLY A 327 8.76 17.64 -12.86
N LEU A 328 7.77 16.84 -12.45
CA LEU A 328 7.90 15.39 -12.30
C LEU A 328 8.14 14.69 -13.64
N SER A 329 7.50 15.18 -14.72
CA SER A 329 7.75 14.68 -16.08
C SER A 329 9.19 14.95 -16.53
N ILE A 330 9.73 16.13 -16.23
CA ILE A 330 11.14 16.47 -16.50
C ILE A 330 12.08 15.53 -15.72
N LEU A 331 11.79 15.27 -14.44
CA LEU A 331 12.57 14.35 -13.60
C LEU A 331 12.62 12.94 -14.20
N VAL A 332 11.46 12.40 -14.61
CA VAL A 332 11.36 11.06 -15.18
C VAL A 332 12.10 10.98 -16.52
N GLU A 333 11.91 11.91 -17.46
CA GLU A 333 12.65 11.94 -18.73
C GLU A 333 14.15 12.06 -18.52
N ALA A 334 14.57 12.99 -17.65
CA ALA A 334 15.99 13.24 -17.41
C ALA A 334 16.65 12.01 -16.79
N MET A 335 15.93 11.29 -15.94
CA MET A 335 16.37 9.99 -15.44
C MET A 335 16.48 8.99 -16.58
N LEU A 336 15.38 8.67 -17.27
CA LEU A 336 15.29 7.60 -18.26
C LEU A 336 16.42 7.68 -19.30
N TYR A 337 16.64 8.86 -19.86
CA TYR A 337 17.64 9.07 -20.93
C TYR A 337 18.97 9.65 -20.44
N ARG A 338 19.15 9.80 -19.11
CA ARG A 338 20.34 10.38 -18.46
C ARG A 338 20.86 11.64 -19.14
N THR A 339 19.95 12.49 -19.60
CA THR A 339 20.28 13.72 -20.33
C THR A 339 19.96 14.92 -19.47
N ALA A 340 20.92 15.85 -19.37
CA ALA A 340 20.72 17.07 -18.61
C ALA A 340 19.56 17.88 -19.22
N PRO A 341 18.54 18.27 -18.43
CA PRO A 341 17.41 19.05 -18.92
C PRO A 341 17.76 20.51 -19.20
N ALA A 342 18.95 20.95 -18.77
CA ALA A 342 19.52 22.22 -19.15
C ALA A 342 19.75 22.24 -20.68
N GLY A 343 19.05 23.12 -21.38
CA GLY A 343 19.15 23.27 -22.84
C GLY A 343 18.17 22.41 -23.65
N TRP A 344 17.27 21.64 -23.00
CA TRP A 344 16.14 21.06 -23.71
C TRP A 344 15.32 22.16 -24.40
N PRO A 345 14.75 21.89 -25.58
CA PRO A 345 13.80 22.81 -26.21
C PRO A 345 12.71 23.24 -25.23
N ALA A 346 12.16 24.42 -25.40
CA ALA A 346 10.97 24.82 -24.66
C ALA A 346 9.89 23.76 -24.92
N SER A 347 9.46 23.10 -23.86
CA SER A 347 8.38 22.13 -23.95
C SER A 347 7.04 22.86 -23.99
N ASP A 348 5.96 22.15 -24.31
CA ASP A 348 4.60 22.71 -24.15
C ASP A 348 4.25 22.80 -22.66
N ARG A 349 4.88 23.79 -21.99
CA ARG A 349 4.72 24.08 -20.58
C ARG A 349 3.29 24.49 -20.29
N PRO A 350 2.76 24.21 -19.09
CA PRO A 350 1.46 24.70 -18.67
C PRO A 350 1.32 26.21 -18.86
N ALA A 351 0.14 26.69 -19.26
CA ALA A 351 -0.08 28.12 -19.53
C ALA A 351 0.19 29.00 -18.29
N ALA A 352 -0.04 28.45 -17.09
CA ALA A 352 0.23 29.11 -15.82
C ALA A 352 1.70 29.08 -15.38
N MET A 353 2.57 28.35 -16.09
CA MET A 353 3.97 28.16 -15.73
C MET A 353 4.87 29.18 -16.45
N THR A 354 5.68 29.91 -15.68
CA THR A 354 6.66 30.85 -16.23
C THR A 354 7.92 30.11 -16.74
N ALA A 355 8.71 30.77 -17.59
CA ALA A 355 10.00 30.22 -18.03
C ALA A 355 10.95 29.97 -16.86
N GLU A 356 10.96 30.90 -15.91
CA GLU A 356 11.80 30.81 -14.71
C GLU A 356 11.42 29.61 -13.83
N GLN A 357 10.12 29.29 -13.72
CA GLN A 357 9.65 28.08 -13.05
C GLN A 357 10.10 26.82 -13.79
N GLU A 358 10.00 26.79 -15.12
CA GLU A 358 10.45 25.63 -15.91
C GLU A 358 11.96 25.40 -15.73
N ASP A 359 12.77 26.45 -15.83
CA ASP A 359 14.22 26.39 -15.60
C ASP A 359 14.55 25.93 -14.17
N TRP A 360 13.79 26.39 -13.17
CA TRP A 360 13.92 25.92 -11.80
C TRP A 360 13.67 24.41 -11.68
N PHE A 361 12.58 23.90 -12.26
CA PHE A 361 12.28 22.46 -12.21
C PHE A 361 13.34 21.63 -12.95
N ARG A 362 13.85 22.10 -14.10
CA ARG A 362 14.95 21.45 -14.81
C ARG A 362 16.21 21.35 -13.94
N ALA A 363 16.58 22.45 -13.28
CA ALA A 363 17.74 22.48 -12.39
C ALA A 363 17.54 21.57 -11.17
N ALA A 364 16.39 21.64 -10.50
CA ALA A 364 16.06 20.83 -9.33
C ALA A 364 16.06 19.33 -9.67
N ALA A 365 15.38 18.93 -10.75
CA ALA A 365 15.34 17.55 -11.21
C ALA A 365 16.74 16.99 -11.46
N TRP A 366 17.59 17.75 -12.17
CA TRP A 366 18.94 17.31 -12.49
C TRP A 366 19.83 17.20 -11.25
N ALA A 367 19.72 18.14 -10.31
CA ALA A 367 20.47 18.10 -9.05
C ALA A 367 20.07 16.90 -8.20
N ILE A 368 18.77 16.62 -8.08
CA ILE A 368 18.24 15.45 -7.36
C ILE A 368 18.78 14.16 -7.97
N LEU A 369 18.73 14.03 -9.30
CA LEU A 369 19.23 12.84 -9.98
C LEU A 369 20.71 12.63 -9.71
N GLN A 370 21.54 13.68 -9.82
CA GLN A 370 22.97 13.58 -9.55
C GLN A 370 23.32 13.23 -8.10
N ASP A 371 22.52 13.68 -7.13
CA ASP A 371 22.76 13.43 -5.71
C ASP A 371 22.25 12.05 -5.25
N TYR A 372 21.13 11.58 -5.81
CA TYR A 372 20.44 10.38 -5.34
C TYR A 372 20.97 9.10 -6.01
N GLU A 373 21.72 8.30 -5.25
CA GLU A 373 22.37 7.08 -5.72
C GLU A 373 21.39 6.08 -6.38
N PRO A 374 20.20 5.78 -5.79
CA PRO A 374 19.27 4.81 -6.39
C PRO A 374 18.69 5.24 -7.75
N ALA A 375 18.86 6.51 -8.17
CA ALA A 375 18.51 6.94 -9.52
C ALA A 375 19.56 6.52 -10.58
N GLY A 376 20.73 6.03 -10.15
CA GLY A 376 21.77 5.49 -11.03
C GLY A 376 22.72 6.52 -11.66
N PHE A 377 22.83 7.72 -11.08
CA PHE A 377 23.70 8.79 -11.58
C PHE A 377 25.04 8.91 -10.84
N GLY A 378 25.30 8.05 -9.86
CA GLY A 378 26.56 8.03 -9.11
C GLY A 378 26.61 9.00 -7.92
N GLY A 379 25.45 9.48 -7.49
CA GLY A 379 25.29 10.24 -6.26
C GLY A 379 25.61 9.42 -5.00
N ALA A 380 25.65 10.07 -3.85
CA ALA A 380 25.93 9.44 -2.56
C ALA A 380 24.69 9.33 -1.67
N ALA A 381 23.67 10.18 -1.87
CA ALA A 381 22.47 10.17 -1.06
C ALA A 381 21.69 8.88 -1.31
N GLY A 382 21.35 8.17 -0.22
CA GLY A 382 20.64 6.89 -0.31
C GLY A 382 21.51 5.69 -0.74
N SER A 383 22.83 5.82 -0.77
CA SER A 383 23.76 4.74 -1.17
C SER A 383 23.90 3.59 -0.18
N ALA A 384 23.53 3.78 1.09
CA ALA A 384 23.57 2.72 2.08
C ALA A 384 22.54 1.63 1.73
N ALA A 385 22.89 0.35 1.85
CA ALA A 385 21.89 -0.71 1.80
C ALA A 385 20.90 -0.51 2.96
N VAL A 386 19.60 -0.59 2.68
CA VAL A 386 18.54 -0.47 3.70
C VAL A 386 17.80 -1.77 3.96
N TRP A 387 17.88 -2.72 3.02
CA TRP A 387 17.36 -4.07 3.22
C TRP A 387 18.41 -4.96 3.91
N ASP A 388 17.97 -5.80 4.83
CA ASP A 388 18.81 -6.44 5.85
C ASP A 388 19.22 -7.88 5.55
N GLY A 389 18.81 -8.46 4.42
CA GLY A 389 19.06 -9.87 4.14
C GLY A 389 17.81 -10.76 4.21
N HIS A 390 16.70 -10.27 4.77
CA HIS A 390 15.56 -11.13 5.05
C HIS A 390 14.75 -11.48 3.80
N ASP A 391 14.71 -12.78 3.46
CA ASP A 391 13.85 -13.28 2.38
C ASP A 391 12.39 -13.32 2.82
N TRP A 392 11.58 -12.42 2.26
CA TRP A 392 10.13 -12.44 2.47
C TRP A 392 9.41 -13.60 1.75
N TYR A 393 10.07 -14.27 0.78
CA TYR A 393 9.52 -15.40 0.02
C TYR A 393 10.52 -16.57 -0.11
N PRO A 394 10.90 -17.25 0.99
CA PRO A 394 11.94 -18.29 1.00
C PRO A 394 11.63 -19.55 0.18
N GLY A 395 10.36 -19.76 -0.19
CA GLY A 395 9.94 -20.86 -1.06
C GLY A 395 9.99 -20.55 -2.56
N VAL A 396 10.19 -19.29 -2.94
CA VAL A 396 10.22 -18.84 -4.34
C VAL A 396 11.67 -18.73 -4.79
N THR A 397 12.14 -19.74 -5.52
CA THR A 397 13.53 -19.85 -5.98
C THR A 397 13.66 -19.88 -7.50
N THR A 398 12.54 -19.92 -8.23
CA THR A 398 12.50 -19.95 -9.68
C THR A 398 11.36 -19.08 -10.21
N PRO A 399 11.46 -18.51 -11.43
CA PRO A 399 10.37 -17.77 -12.05
C PRO A 399 9.08 -18.59 -12.18
N ALA A 400 9.20 -19.89 -12.48
CA ALA A 400 8.04 -20.79 -12.54
C ALA A 400 7.30 -20.92 -11.20
N GLN A 401 8.04 -20.95 -10.07
CA GLN A 401 7.43 -20.93 -8.74
C GLN A 401 6.78 -19.60 -8.42
N LEU A 402 7.40 -18.48 -8.83
CA LEU A 402 6.82 -17.15 -8.67
C LEU A 402 5.48 -17.05 -9.41
N GLU A 403 5.43 -17.55 -10.65
CA GLU A 403 4.22 -17.55 -11.47
C GLU A 403 3.12 -18.46 -10.94
N ALA A 404 3.49 -19.63 -10.40
CA ALA A 404 2.54 -20.54 -9.78
C ALA A 404 2.04 -20.05 -8.41
N ALA A 405 2.83 -19.26 -7.68
CA ALA A 405 2.47 -18.75 -6.37
C ALA A 405 1.35 -17.72 -6.48
N ARG A 406 0.31 -17.85 -5.67
CA ARG A 406 -0.73 -16.82 -5.52
C ARG A 406 -0.65 -16.21 -4.13
N PHE A 407 -0.84 -14.90 -4.05
CA PHE A 407 -1.05 -14.22 -2.78
C PHE A 407 -2.55 -14.28 -2.46
N GLU A 408 -2.98 -15.41 -1.90
CA GLU A 408 -4.34 -15.61 -1.40
C GLU A 408 -4.29 -15.60 0.15
N ASP A 409 -5.16 -14.81 0.78
CA ASP A 409 -5.37 -14.73 2.24
C ASP A 409 -4.15 -14.38 3.13
N GLY A 410 -3.17 -13.65 2.60
CA GLY A 410 -2.02 -13.16 3.39
C GLY A 410 -0.98 -14.22 3.74
N VAL A 411 -1.08 -15.43 3.16
CA VAL A 411 -0.08 -16.48 3.28
C VAL A 411 0.25 -16.98 1.88
N ALA A 412 1.48 -16.77 1.42
CA ALA A 412 1.93 -17.31 0.14
C ALA A 412 1.82 -18.86 0.17
N HIS A 413 0.85 -19.42 -0.56
CA HIS A 413 0.75 -20.87 -0.73
C HIS A 413 1.90 -21.35 -1.62
N THR A 414 2.98 -21.80 -1.00
CA THR A 414 3.87 -22.78 -1.62
C THR A 414 3.58 -24.13 -0.96
N GLY A 415 3.24 -25.12 -1.77
CA GLY A 415 2.69 -26.40 -1.30
C GLY A 415 3.55 -27.11 -0.26
N GLY A 416 2.89 -27.69 0.74
CA GLY A 416 3.41 -28.81 1.53
C GLY A 416 4.48 -28.46 2.57
N GLY A 417 4.11 -27.74 3.63
CA GLY A 417 4.94 -27.63 4.83
C GLY A 417 4.13 -27.01 5.97
N SER A 418 4.09 -27.69 7.12
CA SER A 418 3.26 -27.31 8.27
C SER A 418 3.48 -25.85 8.69
N ALA A 419 2.40 -25.07 8.71
CA ALA A 419 2.38 -23.75 9.31
C ALA A 419 2.84 -23.83 10.77
N ALA A 420 3.94 -23.17 11.10
CA ALA A 420 4.26 -22.85 12.48
C ALA A 420 3.25 -21.79 12.97
N PRO A 421 2.66 -21.94 14.17
CA PRO A 421 1.68 -20.99 14.67
C PRO A 421 2.40 -19.72 15.15
N TRP A 422 2.05 -18.57 14.59
CA TRP A 422 2.39 -17.27 15.18
C TRP A 422 1.38 -16.92 16.28
N PRO A 423 1.81 -16.31 17.40
CA PRO A 423 0.99 -16.19 18.60
C PRO A 423 -0.02 -15.05 18.46
N VAL A 424 -1.30 -15.41 18.37
CA VAL A 424 -2.43 -14.46 18.45
C VAL A 424 -2.99 -14.49 19.86
N GLY A 425 -3.05 -13.34 20.51
CA GLY A 425 -3.70 -13.17 21.80
C GLY A 425 -4.51 -11.88 21.83
N VAL A 426 -5.78 -11.94 21.46
CA VAL A 426 -6.81 -11.00 21.94
C VAL A 426 -8.13 -11.78 22.14
N PRO A 427 -8.87 -11.59 23.26
CA PRO A 427 -9.89 -12.52 23.71
C PRO A 427 -11.27 -12.27 23.08
N ALA A 428 -12.00 -13.38 22.90
CA ALA A 428 -13.43 -13.43 22.63
C ALA A 428 -14.27 -12.88 23.80
N LEU A 429 -15.50 -12.40 23.49
CA LEU A 429 -16.78 -12.49 24.25
C LEU A 429 -17.74 -11.44 23.60
N LEU A 430 -19.06 -11.59 23.44
CA LEU A 430 -20.09 -12.33 24.19
C LEU A 430 -21.38 -12.42 23.34
N ARG A 431 -22.06 -13.57 23.38
CA ARG A 431 -23.49 -13.74 23.00
C ARG A 431 -24.37 -13.46 24.22
N TRP A 432 -25.60 -12.96 24.06
CA TRP A 432 -26.76 -13.36 24.88
C TRP A 432 -28.12 -13.01 24.28
N THR A 433 -29.14 -13.69 24.80
CA THR A 433 -30.41 -14.13 24.19
C THR A 433 -31.66 -13.36 24.65
N ALA A 434 -32.79 -13.68 23.99
CA ALA A 434 -34.12 -13.08 23.93
C ALA A 434 -34.96 -12.92 25.23
N ALA A 435 -35.89 -11.93 25.22
CA ALA A 435 -37.29 -12.03 25.71
C ALA A 435 -38.20 -10.83 25.26
N GLU A 436 -39.37 -11.18 24.68
CA GLU A 436 -40.74 -10.58 24.72
C GLU A 436 -41.02 -9.08 24.40
N GLN A 437 -41.74 -8.78 23.29
CA GLN A 437 -43.18 -8.36 23.13
C GLN A 437 -43.50 -6.91 23.62
N ALA A 438 -44.21 -5.98 22.93
CA ALA A 438 -45.07 -5.97 21.73
C ALA A 438 -45.42 -4.52 21.25
N GLY A 439 -45.70 -4.34 19.94
CA GLY A 439 -46.52 -3.26 19.34
C GLY A 439 -45.77 -2.30 18.37
N PRO A 440 -46.42 -1.47 17.52
CA PRO A 440 -47.80 -1.43 17.01
C PRO A 440 -47.91 -1.83 15.52
N ALA A 441 -49.15 -1.99 15.02
CA ALA A 441 -49.44 -2.31 13.62
C ALA A 441 -49.01 -1.18 12.66
N MET A 442 -48.15 -1.51 11.68
CA MET A 442 -47.87 -0.66 10.53
C MET A 442 -48.75 -1.11 9.35
N SER A 443 -49.57 -0.20 8.83
CA SER A 443 -50.25 -0.36 7.55
C SER A 443 -49.39 0.19 6.43
N GLY A 444 -49.05 -0.64 5.45
CA GLY A 444 -48.38 -0.22 4.21
C GLY A 444 -48.71 -1.20 3.08
N THR A 445 -49.10 -0.68 1.92
CA THR A 445 -49.27 -1.46 0.69
C THR A 445 -47.90 -1.76 0.08
N MET A 446 -47.72 -2.99 -0.39
CA MET A 446 -46.52 -3.40 -1.13
C MET A 446 -46.37 -2.57 -2.41
N PRO A 447 -45.15 -2.11 -2.77
CA PRO A 447 -44.89 -1.51 -4.07
C PRO A 447 -45.12 -2.53 -5.19
N THR A 448 -45.57 -2.05 -6.34
CA THR A 448 -45.68 -2.85 -7.57
C THR A 448 -44.45 -2.64 -8.44
N VAL A 449 -43.96 -3.69 -9.09
CA VAL A 449 -42.83 -3.61 -10.02
C VAL A 449 -43.36 -3.33 -11.42
N GLU A 450 -43.07 -2.16 -11.97
CA GLU A 450 -43.36 -1.80 -13.36
C GLU A 450 -42.04 -1.52 -14.09
N GLY A 451 -41.79 -2.24 -15.19
CA GLY A 451 -40.57 -2.03 -16.00
C GLY A 451 -39.24 -2.31 -15.30
N GLY A 452 -39.24 -3.09 -14.20
CA GLY A 452 -38.03 -3.33 -13.40
C GLY A 452 -37.74 -2.25 -12.34
N VAL A 453 -38.66 -1.30 -12.14
CA VAL A 453 -38.59 -0.26 -11.12
C VAL A 453 -39.68 -0.50 -10.07
N LEU A 454 -39.33 -0.37 -8.79
CA LEU A 454 -40.31 -0.39 -7.69
C LEU A 454 -41.13 0.93 -7.72
N ALA A 455 -42.42 0.84 -8.04
CA ALA A 455 -43.35 1.96 -8.01
C ALA A 455 -44.25 1.87 -6.77
N PHE A 456 -44.24 2.90 -5.93
CA PHE A 456 -45.14 3.00 -4.78
C PHE A 456 -46.55 3.40 -5.24
N ALA A 457 -47.58 2.70 -4.74
CA ALA A 457 -48.97 2.83 -5.21
C ALA A 457 -49.68 4.15 -4.83
N ALA A 458 -48.99 5.09 -4.16
CA ALA A 458 -49.53 6.41 -3.82
C ALA A 458 -48.57 7.49 -4.34
N GLY A 459 -49.12 8.48 -5.06
CA GLY A 459 -48.35 9.52 -5.73
C GLY A 459 -47.29 10.17 -4.85
N ALA A 460 -46.17 10.54 -5.48
CA ALA A 460 -44.97 11.13 -4.87
C ALA A 460 -45.23 12.26 -3.85
N SER A 461 -46.40 12.90 -3.90
CA SER A 461 -46.89 13.89 -2.94
C SER A 461 -46.82 13.47 -1.45
N ALA A 462 -46.90 12.17 -1.13
CA ALA A 462 -46.79 11.72 0.28
C ALA A 462 -45.33 11.68 0.78
N LEU A 463 -44.36 11.49 -0.12
CA LEU A 463 -42.92 11.58 0.18
C LEU A 463 -42.43 13.04 0.10
N GLU A 464 -42.98 13.84 -0.82
CA GLU A 464 -42.69 15.28 -0.94
C GLU A 464 -42.99 16.05 0.35
N GLY A 465 -44.11 15.75 1.02
CA GLY A 465 -44.45 16.41 2.30
C GLY A 465 -43.63 15.94 3.51
N ALA A 466 -43.00 14.76 3.43
CA ALA A 466 -42.11 14.28 4.47
C ALA A 466 -40.70 14.87 4.29
N VAL A 467 -40.16 14.89 3.07
CA VAL A 467 -38.71 15.13 2.81
C VAL A 467 -38.36 16.61 2.53
N ASP A 468 -39.28 17.57 2.74
CA ASP A 468 -39.09 19.00 2.43
C ASP A 468 -38.20 19.78 3.44
N GLY A 469 -37.27 19.09 4.11
CA GLY A 469 -36.34 19.65 5.08
C GLY A 469 -35.04 18.86 5.05
N SER A 470 -33.94 19.48 5.50
CA SER A 470 -32.61 18.86 5.57
C SER A 470 -32.66 17.37 5.94
N PHE A 471 -31.88 16.51 5.27
CA PHE A 471 -31.66 15.10 5.64
C PHE A 471 -31.07 14.88 7.05
N ALA A 472 -31.07 15.91 7.89
CA ALA A 472 -30.82 15.82 9.31
C ALA A 472 -31.86 14.89 9.95
N ASP A 473 -31.37 13.92 10.72
CA ASP A 473 -32.17 13.02 11.55
C ASP A 473 -33.11 12.09 10.77
N CYS A 474 -32.64 11.50 9.66
CA CYS A 474 -33.34 10.39 9.01
C CYS A 474 -32.62 9.05 9.22
N GLU A 475 -33.37 7.96 9.20
CA GLU A 475 -32.83 6.59 9.19
C GLU A 475 -33.44 5.80 8.03
N ILE A 476 -32.58 5.29 7.15
CA ILE A 476 -32.97 4.46 5.99
C ILE A 476 -32.86 3.00 6.40
N PHE A 477 -33.88 2.20 6.12
CA PHE A 477 -33.93 0.76 6.33
C PHE A 477 -34.02 0.06 4.98
N ALA A 478 -33.21 -0.97 4.76
CA ALA A 478 -33.22 -1.71 3.51
C ALA A 478 -33.06 -3.21 3.77
N ALA A 479 -33.85 -4.03 3.06
CA ALA A 479 -33.61 -5.46 2.89
C ALA A 479 -33.20 -5.68 1.43
N ILE A 480 -31.92 -5.97 1.20
CA ILE A 480 -31.30 -5.97 -0.12
C ILE A 480 -30.45 -7.21 -0.33
N ARG A 481 -30.38 -7.68 -1.57
CA ARG A 481 -29.51 -8.78 -2.01
C ARG A 481 -28.79 -8.35 -3.27
N VAL A 482 -27.47 -8.44 -3.24
CA VAL A 482 -26.65 -8.37 -4.46
C VAL A 482 -26.43 -9.80 -4.93
N PRO A 483 -26.87 -10.21 -6.13
CA PRO A 483 -26.56 -11.52 -6.68
C PRO A 483 -25.05 -11.71 -6.82
N ALA A 484 -24.58 -12.96 -6.65
CA ALA A 484 -23.17 -13.30 -6.79
C ALA A 484 -22.63 -12.89 -8.18
N GLY A 485 -21.42 -12.33 -8.23
CA GLY A 485 -20.76 -11.87 -9.46
C GLY A 485 -20.88 -10.37 -9.76
N ALA A 486 -21.42 -9.59 -8.82
CA ALA A 486 -21.55 -8.14 -8.93
C ALA A 486 -20.30 -7.38 -8.46
N ASN A 487 -19.38 -7.08 -9.38
CA ASN A 487 -18.27 -6.15 -9.12
C ASN A 487 -18.64 -4.75 -9.62
N ALA A 488 -19.26 -3.92 -8.78
CA ALA A 488 -19.42 -2.51 -9.09
C ALA A 488 -19.06 -1.64 -7.88
N ASN A 489 -18.37 -0.54 -8.15
CA ASN A 489 -18.11 0.56 -7.22
C ASN A 489 -19.13 1.69 -7.40
N GLU A 490 -20.35 1.36 -7.81
CA GLU A 490 -21.43 2.32 -8.06
C GLU A 490 -22.52 2.25 -6.98
N PRO A 491 -23.15 3.37 -6.62
CA PRO A 491 -24.22 3.37 -5.62
C PRO A 491 -25.45 2.66 -6.17
N PHE A 492 -25.85 1.57 -5.53
CA PHE A 492 -27.03 0.79 -5.94
C PHE A 492 -28.35 1.41 -5.46
N VAL A 493 -28.30 2.19 -4.38
CA VAL A 493 -29.44 2.95 -3.85
C VAL A 493 -28.94 4.33 -3.42
N ALA A 494 -29.29 5.37 -4.17
CA ALA A 494 -28.96 6.76 -3.83
C ALA A 494 -30.22 7.60 -3.68
N LEU A 495 -30.26 8.44 -2.64
CA LEU A 495 -31.19 9.56 -2.54
C LEU A 495 -30.43 10.81 -3.01
N ALA A 496 -30.77 11.29 -4.21
CA ALA A 496 -30.18 12.49 -4.79
C ALA A 496 -31.10 13.70 -4.57
N ALA A 497 -30.54 14.80 -4.09
CA ALA A 497 -31.29 16.04 -3.85
C ALA A 497 -31.44 16.92 -5.10
N THR A 498 -30.82 16.55 -6.23
CA THR A 498 -30.77 17.41 -7.43
C THR A 498 -31.08 16.64 -8.71
N ALA A 499 -31.80 17.29 -9.63
CA ALA A 499 -32.25 16.73 -10.91
C ALA A 499 -31.18 16.81 -12.03
N GLY A 500 -29.89 16.71 -11.69
CA GLY A 500 -28.79 16.78 -12.66
C GLY A 500 -28.29 15.40 -13.08
N ALA A 501 -28.11 15.16 -14.38
CA ALA A 501 -27.71 13.88 -14.96
C ALA A 501 -26.23 13.46 -14.73
N MET A 502 -25.54 14.00 -13.73
CA MET A 502 -24.13 13.67 -13.47
C MET A 502 -23.93 13.15 -12.04
N TRP A 503 -23.75 11.83 -11.95
CA TRP A 503 -23.59 11.06 -10.71
C TRP A 503 -22.33 11.40 -9.92
N TRP A 504 -21.32 12.02 -10.55
CA TRP A 504 -20.05 12.35 -9.93
C TRP A 504 -20.00 13.73 -9.26
N ASN A 505 -20.93 14.65 -9.59
CA ASN A 505 -20.84 16.05 -9.17
C ASN A 505 -22.11 16.59 -8.44
N GLY A 506 -23.15 15.77 -8.24
CA GLY A 506 -24.39 16.18 -7.57
C GLY A 506 -24.40 15.88 -6.07
N ALA A 507 -25.19 16.63 -5.30
CA ALA A 507 -25.40 16.36 -3.88
C ALA A 507 -26.21 15.06 -3.68
N TYR A 508 -25.58 13.99 -3.20
CA TYR A 508 -26.22 12.70 -2.90
C TYR A 508 -25.84 12.19 -1.52
N GLN A 509 -26.80 11.47 -0.91
CA GLN A 509 -26.57 10.57 0.22
C GLN A 509 -27.07 9.20 -0.21
N GLY A 510 -26.21 8.18 -0.15
CA GLY A 510 -26.55 6.86 -0.71
C GLY A 510 -25.86 5.70 -0.01
N LEU A 511 -26.49 4.54 -0.16
CA LEU A 511 -25.95 3.22 0.15
C LEU A 511 -25.28 2.67 -1.12
N LEU A 512 -23.96 2.47 -1.02
CA LEU A 512 -23.10 1.97 -2.09
C LEU A 512 -22.56 0.61 -1.67
N TYR A 513 -22.81 -0.44 -2.42
CA TYR A 513 -22.09 -1.69 -2.20
C TYR A 513 -20.73 -1.55 -2.88
N ASN A 514 -19.67 -1.67 -2.09
CA ASN A 514 -18.31 -1.56 -2.54
C ASN A 514 -17.77 -2.98 -2.74
N GLY A 515 -17.69 -3.42 -4.00
CA GLY A 515 -17.16 -4.73 -4.36
C GLY A 515 -15.69 -4.93 -3.96
N TRP A 516 -14.93 -3.86 -3.70
CA TRP A 516 -13.53 -3.93 -3.25
C TRP A 516 -13.39 -4.39 -1.80
N VAL A 517 -14.31 -3.97 -0.92
CA VAL A 517 -14.34 -4.41 0.49
C VAL A 517 -15.43 -5.44 0.77
N ASN A 518 -16.15 -5.87 -0.27
CA ASN A 518 -17.28 -6.79 -0.20
C ASN A 518 -18.30 -6.35 0.89
N GLY A 519 -18.65 -5.07 0.90
CA GLY A 519 -19.48 -4.49 1.96
C GLY A 519 -20.19 -3.22 1.51
N TRP A 520 -21.26 -2.87 2.23
CA TRP A 520 -22.01 -1.64 1.98
C TRP A 520 -21.34 -0.42 2.64
N GLN A 521 -21.38 0.72 1.98
CA GLN A 521 -20.83 2.00 2.39
C GLN A 521 -21.93 3.06 2.34
N CYS A 522 -21.94 3.96 3.33
CA CYS A 522 -22.75 5.17 3.26
C CYS A 522 -21.87 6.31 2.75
N ARG A 523 -22.24 6.95 1.64
CA ARG A 523 -21.43 8.02 1.03
C ARG A 523 -22.23 9.30 0.91
N THR A 524 -21.54 10.42 1.16
CA THR A 524 -22.03 11.76 0.82
C THR A 524 -21.16 12.35 -0.29
N SER A 525 -21.76 13.17 -1.15
CA SER A 525 -21.11 13.76 -2.34
C SER A 525 -19.96 14.74 -2.04
N SER A 526 -19.79 15.20 -0.81
CA SER A 526 -18.72 16.13 -0.42
C SER A 526 -17.37 15.42 -0.14
N GLY A 527 -17.18 14.20 -0.64
CA GLY A 527 -15.95 13.43 -0.45
C GLY A 527 -15.74 12.87 0.96
N GLY A 528 -16.56 13.28 1.93
CA GLY A 528 -16.54 12.73 3.28
C GLY A 528 -17.24 11.38 3.34
N VAL A 529 -16.51 10.32 3.68
CA VAL A 529 -17.09 9.08 4.20
C VAL A 529 -17.63 9.43 5.59
N VAL A 530 -18.96 9.49 5.73
CA VAL A 530 -19.58 9.93 7.00
C VAL A 530 -19.72 8.75 7.99
N ALA A 531 -19.78 7.50 7.49
CA ALA A 531 -19.65 6.29 8.28
C ALA A 531 -19.40 5.07 7.38
N GLU A 532 -18.42 4.22 7.74
CA GLU A 532 -18.32 2.87 7.20
C GLU A 532 -19.11 1.93 8.11
N ALA A 533 -20.24 1.41 7.62
CA ALA A 533 -20.94 0.31 8.27
C ALA A 533 -20.57 -0.97 7.52
N TYR A 534 -19.60 -1.73 8.04
CA TYR A 534 -19.25 -3.04 7.48
C TYR A 534 -20.43 -4.00 7.65
N LEU A 535 -21.24 -4.13 6.61
CA LEU A 535 -22.20 -5.21 6.44
C LEU A 535 -21.47 -6.42 5.86
N SER A 536 -21.97 -7.62 6.14
CA SER A 536 -21.21 -8.85 6.05
C SER A 536 -20.79 -9.23 4.62
N ASN A 537 -19.70 -10.02 4.52
CA ASN A 537 -18.98 -10.36 3.29
C ASN A 537 -19.72 -11.34 2.34
N SER A 538 -21.06 -11.36 2.30
CA SER A 538 -21.83 -12.41 1.64
C SER A 538 -22.75 -11.87 0.53
N THR A 539 -22.29 -11.96 -0.73
CA THR A 539 -22.98 -11.55 -1.97
C THR A 539 -24.07 -12.54 -2.44
N ALA A 540 -24.72 -13.26 -1.54
CA ALA A 540 -25.74 -14.23 -1.94
C ALA A 540 -26.94 -14.30 -0.99
N SER A 541 -26.80 -13.75 0.22
CA SER A 541 -27.86 -13.67 1.22
C SER A 541 -28.54 -12.32 1.17
N TRP A 542 -29.83 -12.31 1.51
CA TRP A 542 -30.52 -11.07 1.84
C TRP A 542 -29.93 -10.46 3.11
N GLU A 543 -29.57 -9.19 3.04
CA GLU A 543 -29.12 -8.40 4.18
C GLU A 543 -30.19 -7.39 4.57
N VAL A 544 -30.45 -7.27 5.87
CA VAL A 544 -31.35 -6.25 6.42
C VAL A 544 -30.53 -5.29 7.26
N THR A 545 -30.54 -4.02 6.88
CA THR A 545 -29.71 -2.98 7.48
C THR A 545 -30.49 -1.69 7.72
N SER A 546 -29.92 -0.83 8.56
CA SER A 546 -30.33 0.56 8.66
C SER A 546 -29.13 1.51 8.70
N VAL A 547 -29.32 2.71 8.15
CA VAL A 547 -28.32 3.78 8.13
C VAL A 547 -28.97 5.05 8.67
N ARG A 548 -28.43 5.56 9.78
CA ARG A 548 -28.88 6.79 10.42
C ARG A 548 -28.01 7.98 10.00
N PHE A 549 -28.65 9.08 9.66
CA PHE A 549 -28.03 10.36 9.37
C PHE A 549 -28.32 11.31 10.54
N GLU A 550 -27.30 11.68 11.31
CA GLU A 550 -27.45 12.58 12.46
C GLU A 550 -27.15 14.03 12.05
N ALA A 551 -27.88 15.00 12.60
CA ALA A 551 -27.75 16.43 12.29
C ALA A 551 -26.38 17.08 12.66
N HIS A 552 -25.42 16.33 13.20
CA HIS A 552 -24.25 16.87 13.90
C HIS A 552 -22.89 16.51 13.27
N SER A 553 -22.77 16.49 11.94
CA SER A 553 -21.44 16.64 11.31
C SER A 553 -21.11 18.13 11.18
N PRO A 554 -20.22 18.70 12.00
CA PRO A 554 -20.03 20.14 12.11
C PRO A 554 -19.03 20.63 11.05
N SER A 555 -19.40 20.60 9.77
CA SER A 555 -18.85 21.48 8.72
C SER A 555 -19.33 21.05 7.33
N ILE A 556 -20.55 21.43 6.96
CA ILE A 556 -20.90 21.63 5.55
C ILE A 556 -21.50 23.04 5.45
N HIS A 557 -20.63 24.01 5.18
CA HIS A 557 -21.06 25.34 4.79
C HIS A 557 -21.67 25.27 3.39
N VAL A 558 -23.00 25.13 3.31
CA VAL A 558 -23.73 25.41 2.08
C VAL A 558 -23.90 26.92 1.97
N GLY A 559 -22.90 27.56 1.38
CA GLY A 559 -22.97 28.96 0.97
C GLY A 559 -23.88 29.12 -0.25
N THR A 560 -24.82 30.05 -0.11
CA THR A 560 -25.64 30.72 -1.15
C THR A 560 -26.94 30.05 -1.65
N ARG A 561 -28.04 30.60 -1.09
CA ARG A 561 -29.35 30.94 -1.71
C ARG A 561 -29.98 29.93 -2.67
N MET A 562 -30.95 29.17 -2.15
CA MET A 562 -32.04 28.64 -2.97
C MET A 562 -32.88 29.81 -3.50
N ALA A 563 -32.72 30.13 -4.77
CA ALA A 563 -33.71 30.88 -5.54
C ALA A 563 -34.48 29.87 -6.39
N SER A 564 -35.81 29.94 -6.29
CA SER A 564 -36.73 29.24 -7.15
C SER A 564 -36.44 29.53 -8.63
N ALA A 565 -36.46 28.49 -9.45
CA ALA A 565 -36.70 28.61 -10.88
C ALA A 565 -37.57 27.45 -11.33
N ALA A 566 -38.81 27.79 -11.69
CA ALA A 566 -39.74 26.92 -12.37
C ALA A 566 -39.30 26.71 -13.83
N PHE A 567 -39.35 25.47 -14.30
CA PHE A 567 -39.56 25.19 -15.71
C PHE A 567 -40.70 24.17 -15.84
N ALA A 568 -41.79 24.63 -16.45
CA ALA A 568 -42.91 23.81 -16.86
C ALA A 568 -42.57 23.12 -18.18
N GLY A 569 -42.63 21.80 -18.18
CA GLY A 569 -42.68 20.95 -19.37
C GLY A 569 -43.41 19.65 -18.98
N PRO A 570 -44.46 19.23 -19.71
CA PRO A 570 -45.18 18.02 -19.37
C PRO A 570 -44.27 16.81 -19.65
N GLY A 571 -43.80 16.15 -18.59
CA GLY A 571 -43.11 14.84 -18.73
C GLY A 571 -41.91 14.55 -17.85
N PHE A 572 -41.56 15.36 -16.84
CA PHE A 572 -40.45 15.04 -15.94
C PHE A 572 -40.87 15.08 -14.46
N THR A 573 -40.71 13.93 -13.79
CA THR A 573 -40.99 13.67 -12.37
C THR A 573 -39.76 14.02 -11.52
N PRO A 574 -39.88 14.72 -10.37
CA PRO A 574 -38.80 14.83 -9.38
C PRO A 574 -38.81 13.66 -8.38
N ALA A 575 -37.64 13.39 -7.78
CA ALA A 575 -37.27 12.24 -6.92
C ALA A 575 -37.27 10.87 -7.64
N VAL A 576 -36.20 10.60 -8.41
CA VAL A 576 -36.01 9.29 -9.02
C VAL A 576 -35.19 8.40 -8.09
N LEU A 577 -35.84 7.41 -7.47
CA LEU A 577 -35.16 6.22 -6.98
C LEU A 577 -34.76 5.39 -8.20
N ARG A 578 -33.49 5.48 -8.65
CA ARG A 578 -32.97 4.62 -9.72
C ARG A 578 -32.36 3.37 -9.09
N ILE A 579 -32.93 2.21 -9.39
CA ILE A 579 -32.35 0.90 -9.09
C ILE A 579 -31.78 0.35 -10.39
N GLY A 580 -30.45 0.43 -10.53
CA GLY A 580 -29.70 -0.11 -11.67
C GLY A 580 -29.66 0.79 -12.92
N HIS A 581 -28.50 0.77 -13.59
CA HIS A 581 -28.30 1.20 -14.97
C HIS A 581 -28.33 -0.05 -15.86
N GLU A 582 -28.77 0.06 -17.13
CA GLU A 582 -28.58 -1.02 -18.10
C GLU A 582 -27.09 -1.43 -18.12
N GLY A 583 -26.82 -2.73 -17.87
CA GLY A 583 -25.47 -3.30 -17.83
C GLY A 583 -24.90 -3.60 -16.43
N LEU A 584 -25.52 -3.12 -15.35
CA LEU A 584 -25.07 -3.38 -13.98
C LEU A 584 -25.75 -4.61 -13.35
N PRO A 585 -25.10 -5.26 -12.37
CA PRO A 585 -25.71 -6.32 -11.60
C PRO A 585 -27.02 -5.84 -10.94
N ARG A 586 -28.10 -6.60 -11.15
CA ARG A 586 -29.42 -6.29 -10.61
C ARG A 586 -29.38 -6.46 -9.09
N VAL A 587 -29.52 -5.36 -8.34
CA VAL A 587 -29.78 -5.46 -6.90
C VAL A 587 -31.24 -5.77 -6.69
N GLU A 588 -31.50 -6.78 -5.88
CA GLU A 588 -32.84 -7.12 -5.45
C GLU A 588 -33.14 -6.40 -4.13
N VAL A 589 -34.32 -5.79 -4.05
CA VAL A 589 -34.79 -5.05 -2.88
C VAL A 589 -36.11 -5.66 -2.42
N ALA A 590 -36.12 -6.25 -1.23
CA ALA A 590 -37.30 -6.83 -0.60
C ALA A 590 -38.05 -5.78 0.23
N ALA A 591 -37.33 -4.83 0.83
CA ALA A 591 -37.89 -3.74 1.61
C ALA A 591 -37.02 -2.50 1.52
N LEU A 592 -37.66 -1.32 1.48
CA LEU A 592 -37.01 -0.03 1.66
C LEU A 592 -37.95 0.87 2.46
N ALA A 593 -37.46 1.44 3.55
CA ALA A 593 -38.19 2.43 4.35
C ALA A 593 -37.28 3.58 4.72
N VAL A 594 -37.84 4.78 4.80
CA VAL A 594 -37.15 5.97 5.31
C VAL A 594 -37.97 6.48 6.47
N VAL A 595 -37.35 6.62 7.64
CA VAL A 595 -38.00 7.18 8.82
C VAL A 595 -37.33 8.49 9.17
N GLN A 596 -38.13 9.53 9.38
CA GLN A 596 -37.65 10.83 9.82
C GLN A 596 -37.81 10.97 11.33
N GLY A 597 -36.85 11.66 11.92
CA GLY A 597 -36.76 11.90 13.34
C GLY A 597 -36.09 10.75 14.12
N PRO A 598 -35.86 10.97 15.42
CA PRO A 598 -35.36 9.92 16.30
C PRO A 598 -36.38 8.80 16.44
N ILE A 599 -35.95 7.57 16.20
CA ILE A 599 -36.73 6.37 16.47
C ILE A 599 -36.21 5.68 17.74
N THR A 600 -37.10 5.04 18.49
CA THR A 600 -36.72 4.22 19.63
C THR A 600 -36.06 2.92 19.17
N GLY A 601 -35.30 2.26 20.06
CA GLY A 601 -34.74 0.94 19.77
C GLY A 601 -35.81 -0.11 19.43
N GLU A 602 -36.99 0.00 20.03
CA GLU A 602 -38.15 -0.86 19.75
C GLU A 602 -38.72 -0.61 18.35
N GLN A 603 -38.91 0.66 17.96
CA GLN A 603 -39.34 1.03 16.62
C GLN A 603 -38.33 0.55 15.57
N ARG A 604 -37.03 0.75 15.81
CA ARG A 604 -35.96 0.24 14.94
C ARG A 604 -36.04 -1.28 14.79
N ALA A 605 -36.18 -2.01 15.89
CA ALA A 605 -36.31 -3.47 15.88
C ALA A 605 -37.56 -3.94 15.13
N ALA A 606 -38.69 -3.25 15.29
CA ALA A 606 -39.93 -3.55 14.59
C ALA A 606 -39.80 -3.34 13.07
N ILE A 607 -39.15 -2.25 12.64
CA ILE A 607 -38.91 -1.96 11.22
C ILE A 607 -37.95 -2.98 10.60
N LEU A 608 -36.86 -3.32 11.30
CA LEU A 608 -35.94 -4.37 10.84
C LEU A 608 -36.62 -5.74 10.76
N SER A 609 -37.51 -6.07 11.71
CA SER A 609 -38.31 -7.29 11.70
C SER A 609 -39.29 -7.32 10.52
N TRP A 610 -39.98 -6.20 10.26
CA TRP A 610 -40.84 -6.01 9.09
C TRP A 610 -40.06 -6.20 7.79
N ALA A 611 -38.90 -5.57 7.64
CA ALA A 611 -38.05 -5.68 6.46
C ALA A 611 -37.58 -7.11 6.22
N ARG A 612 -37.25 -7.87 7.30
CA ARG A 612 -36.95 -9.30 7.21
C ARG A 612 -38.14 -10.14 6.76
N GLY A 613 -39.35 -9.80 7.22
CA GLY A 613 -40.58 -10.51 6.85
C GLY A 613 -40.97 -10.36 5.38
N LEU A 614 -40.40 -9.36 4.67
CA LEU A 614 -40.61 -9.15 3.23
C LEU A 614 -39.59 -9.86 2.35
N ILE A 615 -38.55 -10.48 2.93
CA ILE A 615 -37.58 -11.26 2.18
C ILE A 615 -38.29 -12.46 1.53
N PRO A 616 -38.17 -12.66 0.19
CA PRO A 616 -38.68 -13.86 -0.47
C PRO A 616 -38.05 -15.12 0.13
N VAL A 617 -38.90 -16.06 0.55
CA VAL A 617 -38.50 -17.39 1.05
C VAL A 617 -38.08 -18.30 -0.10
#